data_AF-A0A838BTK0-F1
#
_entry.id   AF-A0A838BTK0-F1
#
_cell.length_a   1.000
_cell.length_b   1.000
_cell.length_c   1.000
_cell.angle_alpha   90.00
_cell.angle_beta   90.00
_cell.angle_gamma   90.00
#
_symmetry.space_group_name_H-M   'P 1'
#
loop_
_entity.id
_entity.type
_entity.pdbx_description
1 polymer ?
#
loop_
_entity_poly.entity_id
_entity_poly.type
_entity_poly.pdbx_seq_one_letter_code
_entity_poly.pdbx_strand_id
1 'polypeptide(L)'
;MASIRSSVPGSGYGNPYVDSLVWGGSAWNTASGPIKVWFGQGRDFTAADTVHGPSEVLASAASARNWTDIEKAAFDYAMGVYESVCGLTFVRANYVAEANIVWWKTDLGSDTLGLHELPNNEQSWGYFNSAALTGSGFSFGSDVLNTVLHELGHGMGLAHPHDGGTNQDATTFPGVTDAFSTGQYGLNQGIWTVMSYNPGWGDAGYDKTYGNQAGLGAFDIAALQALYGKNTKTGQGNDVYTLPTSSPEVANRGWSCLWDSGGKDTISAAQAHAGVVIDLRAATLRDGDPNAGGFVSRESEFAGGFTIANGVMIENATGGGFADTLQGNAAANLLKGNGGSDTLFGGSGSDTLQGGTGDDKLYGGAGWDSFIFDSKVGKGTNIDRIYDFNTTYDSILLDNKIFTRLGAGSASSPKAFDADMFVRASKAQDREDRIIYDRKTGTLFYDADGTGAAAQVKVAVLGKNLKLGHQDFFVV
;
A
#
# COMPACT_ATOMS: atom_id res chain seq x y z
N MET A 1 -11.84 21.18 -25.69
CA MET A 1 -10.66 21.16 -24.80
C MET A 1 -11.16 21.11 -23.38
N ALA A 2 -10.47 20.40 -22.48
CA ALA A 2 -10.77 20.50 -21.05
C ALA A 2 -10.63 21.97 -20.61
N SER A 3 -11.50 22.39 -19.70
CA SER A 3 -11.55 23.75 -19.14
C SER A 3 -10.96 23.79 -17.73
N ILE A 4 -10.71 25.00 -17.23
CA ILE A 4 -10.14 25.25 -15.91
C ILE A 4 -11.19 25.89 -15.01
N ARG A 5 -11.20 25.51 -13.73
CA ARG A 5 -11.86 26.24 -12.64
C ARG A 5 -10.88 27.28 -12.13
N SER A 6 -11.33 28.53 -12.04
CA SER A 6 -10.55 29.63 -11.47
C SER A 6 -10.93 29.87 -10.01
N SER A 7 -10.10 30.63 -9.30
CA SER A 7 -10.27 30.97 -7.87
C SER A 7 -10.34 29.72 -6.97
N VAL A 8 -9.59 28.68 -7.32
CA VAL A 8 -9.41 27.50 -6.47
C VAL A 8 -8.58 27.92 -5.26
N PRO A 9 -9.02 27.70 -4.02
CA PRO A 9 -8.21 28.05 -2.86
C PRO A 9 -6.98 27.13 -2.77
N GLY A 10 -5.84 27.66 -2.31
CA GLY A 10 -4.66 26.87 -1.99
C GLY A 10 -4.79 26.14 -0.65
N SER A 11 -5.66 26.62 0.24
CA SER A 11 -5.86 26.05 1.58
C SER A 11 -7.35 26.02 2.00
N GLY A 12 -7.63 25.44 3.17
CA GLY A 12 -8.98 25.35 3.72
C GLY A 12 -9.70 24.04 3.42
N TYR A 13 -8.95 23.03 2.96
CA TYR A 13 -9.41 21.65 2.83
C TYR A 13 -9.42 20.90 4.17
N GLY A 14 -8.94 21.54 5.24
CA GLY A 14 -9.07 21.06 6.62
C GLY A 14 -7.97 20.08 7.01
N ASN A 15 -6.86 20.08 6.28
CA ASN A 15 -5.74 19.17 6.49
C ASN A 15 -4.43 19.84 6.07
N PRO A 16 -3.43 20.00 6.95
CA PRO A 16 -2.24 20.78 6.64
C PRO A 16 -1.39 20.15 5.52
N TYR A 17 -1.38 18.82 5.40
CA TYR A 17 -0.64 18.14 4.32
C TYR A 17 -1.31 18.34 2.97
N VAL A 18 -2.65 18.35 2.92
CA VAL A 18 -3.40 18.65 1.69
C VAL A 18 -3.30 20.12 1.34
N ASP A 19 -3.52 21.02 2.31
CA ASP A 19 -3.46 22.47 2.14
C ASP A 19 -2.07 22.93 1.68
N SER A 20 -1.02 22.22 2.05
CA SER A 20 0.34 22.51 1.58
C SER A 20 0.66 21.89 0.22
N LEU A 21 -0.09 20.87 -0.22
CA LEU A 21 0.09 20.26 -1.54
C LEU A 21 -0.77 20.90 -2.62
N VAL A 22 -1.71 21.79 -2.30
CA VAL A 22 -2.56 22.44 -3.31
C VAL A 22 -2.01 23.84 -3.61
N TRP A 23 -1.64 24.10 -4.87
CA TRP A 23 -1.12 25.41 -5.26
C TRP A 23 -2.16 26.53 -5.21
N GLY A 24 -3.44 26.19 -5.45
CA GLY A 24 -4.51 27.17 -5.57
C GLY A 24 -4.45 27.98 -6.88
N GLY A 25 -5.31 28.98 -6.98
CA GLY A 25 -5.54 29.78 -8.18
C GLY A 25 -6.43 29.07 -9.21
N SER A 26 -5.96 27.95 -9.76
CA SER A 26 -6.61 27.26 -10.87
C SER A 26 -6.46 25.75 -10.78
N ALA A 27 -7.47 25.02 -11.27
CA ALA A 27 -7.44 23.55 -11.37
C ALA A 27 -8.28 23.07 -12.55
N TRP A 28 -8.00 21.88 -13.08
CA TRP A 28 -8.83 21.29 -14.13
C TRP A 28 -10.30 21.12 -13.73
N ASN A 29 -11.19 21.23 -14.71
CA ASN A 29 -12.62 20.98 -14.55
C ASN A 29 -12.97 19.58 -15.07
N THR A 30 -13.16 18.63 -14.16
CA THR A 30 -13.49 17.23 -14.47
C THR A 30 -14.78 17.07 -15.27
N ALA A 31 -15.70 18.04 -15.23
CA ALA A 31 -16.95 17.99 -15.98
C ALA A 31 -16.79 18.33 -17.47
N SER A 32 -15.64 18.85 -17.90
CA SER A 32 -15.44 19.36 -19.27
C SER A 32 -14.85 18.34 -20.26
N GLY A 33 -14.69 17.09 -19.82
CA GLY A 33 -14.11 16.01 -20.60
C GLY A 33 -12.61 15.83 -20.35
N PRO A 34 -11.96 14.91 -21.08
CA PRO A 34 -10.57 14.53 -20.81
C PRO A 34 -9.59 15.63 -21.19
N ILE A 35 -8.50 15.70 -20.44
CA ILE A 35 -7.32 16.51 -20.75
C ILE A 35 -6.65 15.90 -21.97
N LYS A 36 -6.59 16.65 -23.07
CA LYS A 36 -5.93 16.20 -24.30
C LYS A 36 -4.43 16.44 -24.22
N VAL A 37 -3.61 15.40 -24.41
CA VAL A 37 -2.15 15.51 -24.36
C VAL A 37 -1.51 15.28 -25.72
N TRP A 38 -0.43 16.01 -26.03
CA TRP A 38 0.37 15.83 -27.24
C TRP A 38 1.86 15.75 -26.90
N PHE A 39 2.59 14.91 -27.65
CA PHE A 39 4.05 14.86 -27.57
C PHE A 39 4.66 15.68 -28.68
N GLY A 40 5.10 16.89 -28.34
CA GLY A 40 5.66 17.84 -29.27
C GLY A 40 6.97 17.35 -29.89
N GLN A 41 7.10 17.53 -31.20
CA GLN A 41 8.34 17.36 -31.96
C GLN A 41 8.67 18.65 -32.71
N GLY A 42 9.89 18.78 -33.25
CA GLY A 42 10.33 20.02 -33.90
C GLY A 42 9.38 20.53 -35.00
N ARG A 43 8.72 19.63 -35.74
CA ARG A 43 7.73 20.00 -36.76
C ARG A 43 6.43 20.62 -36.20
N ASP A 44 6.11 20.35 -34.94
CA ASP A 44 4.89 20.82 -34.30
C ASP A 44 5.07 22.22 -33.71
N PHE A 45 6.32 22.69 -33.54
CA PHE A 45 6.67 23.90 -32.81
C PHE A 45 5.88 25.13 -33.26
N THR A 46 5.89 25.45 -34.56
CA THR A 46 5.17 26.63 -35.08
C THR A 46 3.66 26.54 -34.87
N ALA A 47 3.08 25.35 -35.04
CA ALA A 47 1.65 25.16 -34.85
C ALA A 47 1.26 25.23 -33.36
N ALA A 48 2.12 24.71 -32.49
CA ALA A 48 1.95 24.82 -31.05
C ALA A 48 2.05 26.29 -30.60
N ASP A 49 3.10 27.01 -31.01
CA ASP A 49 3.33 28.43 -30.71
C ASP A 49 2.15 29.32 -31.15
N THR A 50 1.55 29.01 -32.32
CA THR A 50 0.38 29.73 -32.83
C THR A 50 -0.86 29.57 -31.95
N VAL A 51 -1.05 28.41 -31.34
CA VAL A 51 -2.27 28.06 -30.59
C VAL A 51 -2.13 28.37 -29.11
N HIS A 52 -0.94 28.13 -28.58
CA HIS A 52 -0.62 28.07 -27.15
C HIS A 52 0.25 29.24 -26.68
N GLY A 53 0.75 30.07 -27.62
CA GLY A 53 1.65 31.16 -27.33
C GLY A 53 3.13 30.74 -27.24
N PRO A 54 4.03 31.68 -26.96
CA PRO A 54 5.46 31.39 -26.92
C PRO A 54 5.84 30.49 -25.74
N SER A 55 6.81 29.62 -25.97
CA SER A 55 7.44 28.82 -24.92
C SER A 55 8.57 29.60 -24.25
N GLU A 56 8.59 29.63 -22.91
CA GLU A 56 9.68 30.26 -22.14
C GLU A 56 10.97 29.41 -22.12
N VAL A 57 10.86 28.10 -22.37
CA VAL A 57 11.96 27.13 -22.27
C VAL A 57 12.43 26.66 -23.65
N LEU A 58 11.49 26.31 -24.53
CA LEU A 58 11.79 25.82 -25.86
C LEU A 58 11.93 26.97 -26.86
N ALA A 59 13.14 27.50 -26.99
CA ALA A 59 13.40 28.68 -27.82
C ALA A 59 13.26 28.46 -29.34
N SER A 60 13.28 27.21 -29.84
CA SER A 60 13.12 26.93 -31.27
C SER A 60 12.75 25.48 -31.57
N ALA A 61 12.19 25.24 -32.76
CA ALA A 61 11.95 23.91 -33.32
C ALA A 61 13.19 22.99 -33.30
N ALA A 62 14.39 23.55 -33.50
CA ALA A 62 15.64 22.79 -33.52
C ALA A 62 16.07 22.30 -32.13
N SER A 63 15.53 22.89 -31.06
CA SER A 63 15.79 22.49 -29.67
C SER A 63 14.89 21.34 -29.22
N ALA A 64 13.81 21.05 -29.95
CA ALA A 64 12.93 19.94 -29.65
C ALA A 64 13.58 18.59 -30.02
N ARG A 65 13.24 17.55 -29.27
CA ARG A 65 13.71 16.18 -29.48
C ARG A 65 12.52 15.25 -29.64
N ASN A 66 12.71 14.18 -30.43
CA ASN A 66 11.64 13.23 -30.71
C ASN A 66 11.43 12.27 -29.53
N TRP A 67 10.16 12.08 -29.18
CA TRP A 67 9.73 11.06 -28.23
C TRP A 67 9.79 9.64 -28.81
N THR A 68 10.36 8.70 -28.06
CA THR A 68 10.32 7.26 -28.36
C THR A 68 9.06 6.62 -27.79
N ASP A 69 8.62 5.47 -28.31
CA ASP A 69 7.37 4.85 -27.83
C ASP A 69 7.45 4.35 -26.37
N ILE A 70 8.65 3.96 -25.91
CA ILE A 70 8.88 3.60 -24.50
C ILE A 70 8.70 4.80 -23.59
N GLU A 71 9.23 5.96 -23.96
CA GLU A 71 9.02 7.21 -23.20
C GLU A 71 7.53 7.57 -23.17
N LYS A 72 6.84 7.47 -24.30
CA LYS A 72 5.40 7.75 -24.38
C LYS A 72 4.58 6.83 -23.46
N ALA A 73 4.96 5.55 -23.37
CA ALA A 73 4.31 4.58 -22.52
C ALA A 73 4.47 4.90 -21.02
N ALA A 74 5.60 5.47 -20.60
CA ALA A 74 5.79 5.88 -19.21
C ALA A 74 4.85 7.02 -18.80
N PHE A 75 4.59 7.96 -19.70
CA PHE A 75 3.59 9.01 -19.47
C PHE A 75 2.16 8.47 -19.53
N ASP A 76 1.87 7.50 -20.41
CA ASP A 76 0.56 6.82 -20.39
C ASP A 76 0.33 6.11 -19.06
N TYR A 77 1.36 5.46 -18.51
CA TYR A 77 1.32 4.91 -17.17
C TYR A 77 1.08 5.99 -16.11
N ALA A 78 1.84 7.09 -16.12
CA ALA A 78 1.68 8.17 -15.15
C ALA A 78 0.26 8.76 -15.21
N MET A 79 -0.28 9.05 -16.39
CA MET A 79 -1.67 9.47 -16.56
C MET A 79 -2.64 8.46 -15.94
N GLY A 80 -2.48 7.17 -16.23
CA GLY A 80 -3.30 6.11 -15.66
C GLY A 80 -3.24 6.05 -14.12
N VAL A 81 -2.07 6.31 -13.51
CA VAL A 81 -1.94 6.41 -12.05
C VAL A 81 -2.77 7.56 -11.50
N TYR A 82 -2.73 8.75 -12.10
CA TYR A 82 -3.55 9.90 -11.66
C TYR A 82 -5.05 9.64 -11.87
N GLU A 83 -5.45 9.07 -13.00
CA GLU A 83 -6.85 8.68 -13.26
C GLU A 83 -7.35 7.65 -12.25
N SER A 84 -6.47 6.73 -11.82
CA SER A 84 -6.88 5.66 -10.92
C SER A 84 -7.37 6.16 -9.56
N VAL A 85 -6.94 7.34 -9.11
CA VAL A 85 -7.21 7.84 -7.76
C VAL A 85 -8.22 9.00 -7.70
N CYS A 86 -8.44 9.70 -8.82
CA CYS A 86 -9.29 10.89 -8.85
C CYS A 86 -10.14 11.03 -10.12
N GLY A 87 -11.02 12.04 -10.18
CA GLY A 87 -11.96 12.24 -11.29
C GLY A 87 -11.37 12.77 -12.60
N LEU A 88 -10.04 12.93 -12.71
CA LEU A 88 -9.39 13.34 -13.95
C LEU A 88 -9.40 12.22 -15.00
N THR A 89 -9.36 12.62 -16.27
CA THR A 89 -9.18 11.70 -17.40
C THR A 89 -8.30 12.34 -18.46
N PHE A 90 -7.57 11.53 -19.22
CA PHE A 90 -6.62 11.94 -20.25
C PHE A 90 -6.86 11.18 -21.55
N VAL A 91 -6.59 11.85 -22.68
CA VAL A 91 -6.57 11.22 -24.01
C VAL A 91 -5.47 11.81 -24.87
N ARG A 92 -4.97 11.06 -25.84
CA ARG A 92 -4.06 11.61 -26.87
C ARG A 92 -4.83 12.56 -27.78
N ALA A 93 -4.29 13.75 -28.00
CA ALA A 93 -4.75 14.63 -29.07
C ALA A 93 -4.42 14.03 -30.44
N ASN A 94 -5.18 14.37 -31.47
CA ASN A 94 -4.89 13.96 -32.86
C ASN A 94 -3.86 14.87 -33.55
N TYR A 95 -3.77 16.12 -33.10
CA TYR A 95 -2.85 17.14 -33.58
C TYR A 95 -2.59 18.16 -32.48
N VAL A 96 -1.46 18.85 -32.55
CA VAL A 96 -0.99 19.75 -31.48
C VAL A 96 -1.96 20.89 -31.15
N ALA A 97 -2.70 21.40 -32.15
CA ALA A 97 -3.68 22.47 -31.96
C ALA A 97 -4.94 22.05 -31.17
N GLU A 98 -5.14 20.74 -30.97
CA GLU A 98 -6.24 20.19 -30.16
C GLU A 98 -5.82 19.90 -28.71
N ALA A 99 -4.52 19.91 -28.44
CA ALA A 99 -3.97 19.54 -27.13
C ALA A 99 -4.35 20.58 -26.08
N ASN A 100 -4.63 20.11 -24.87
CA ASN A 100 -4.59 20.91 -23.67
C ASN A 100 -3.14 21.06 -23.21
N ILE A 101 -2.38 19.97 -23.16
CA ILE A 101 -0.98 19.98 -22.73
C ILE A 101 -0.11 19.43 -23.85
N VAL A 102 0.99 20.12 -24.15
CA VAL A 102 2.04 19.67 -25.05
C VAL A 102 3.30 19.42 -24.25
N TRP A 103 3.72 18.15 -24.22
CA TRP A 103 4.97 17.74 -23.61
C TRP A 103 6.12 17.79 -24.59
N TRP A 104 7.16 18.52 -24.22
CA TRP A 104 8.37 18.75 -24.98
C TRP A 104 9.55 18.03 -24.36
N LYS A 105 10.36 17.39 -25.22
CA LYS A 105 11.68 16.91 -24.84
C LYS A 105 12.72 17.90 -25.34
N THR A 106 13.46 18.51 -24.44
CA THR A 106 14.48 19.52 -24.77
C THR A 106 15.61 19.51 -23.74
N ASP A 107 16.66 20.31 -23.94
CA ASP A 107 17.75 20.42 -22.97
C ASP A 107 17.38 21.46 -21.91
N LEU A 108 17.42 21.07 -20.63
CA LEU A 108 17.09 21.91 -19.48
C LEU A 108 18.32 22.27 -18.63
N GLY A 109 19.53 21.95 -19.12
CA GLY A 109 20.77 22.08 -18.34
C GLY A 109 21.05 20.84 -17.47
N SER A 110 22.03 20.95 -16.57
CA SER A 110 22.51 19.81 -15.76
C SER A 110 21.64 19.47 -14.55
N ASP A 111 20.90 20.45 -14.02
CA ASP A 111 20.31 20.36 -12.67
C ASP A 111 18.79 20.20 -12.69
N THR A 112 18.17 20.21 -13.88
CA THR A 112 16.71 20.14 -14.05
C THR A 112 16.34 18.91 -14.87
N LEU A 113 15.55 18.00 -14.29
CA LEU A 113 15.09 16.79 -14.98
C LEU A 113 13.76 17.01 -15.71
N GLY A 114 12.90 17.86 -15.16
CA GLY A 114 11.63 18.25 -15.74
C GLY A 114 11.17 19.61 -15.22
N LEU A 115 10.14 20.14 -15.87
CA LEU A 115 9.40 21.33 -15.45
C LEU A 115 7.98 21.23 -16.01
N HIS A 116 6.97 21.52 -15.22
CA HIS A 116 5.60 21.59 -15.69
C HIS A 116 4.90 22.85 -15.21
N GLU A 117 4.16 23.49 -16.12
CA GLU A 117 3.26 24.59 -15.76
C GLU A 117 2.11 24.09 -14.88
N LEU A 118 1.51 24.97 -14.09
CA LEU A 118 0.30 24.69 -13.31
C LEU A 118 -0.97 24.80 -14.16
N PRO A 119 -2.10 24.18 -13.75
CA PRO A 119 -3.40 24.37 -14.37
C PRO A 119 -3.71 25.84 -14.61
N ASN A 120 -3.89 26.23 -15.87
CA ASN A 120 -4.33 27.56 -16.25
C ASN A 120 -4.96 27.51 -17.67
N ASN A 121 -5.71 28.54 -18.06
CA ASN A 121 -6.46 28.53 -19.32
C ASN A 121 -5.56 28.45 -20.58
N GLU A 122 -4.29 28.77 -20.41
CA GLU A 122 -3.23 28.74 -21.42
C GLU A 122 -2.15 27.72 -21.03
N GLN A 123 -2.39 26.85 -20.04
CA GLN A 123 -1.41 25.84 -19.62
C GLN A 123 -1.19 24.93 -20.80
N SER A 124 0.00 25.00 -21.34
CA SER A 124 0.28 24.42 -22.64
C SER A 124 1.51 23.55 -22.58
N TRP A 125 2.38 23.72 -21.58
CA TRP A 125 3.73 23.22 -21.66
C TRP A 125 4.16 22.39 -20.45
N GLY A 126 4.71 21.21 -20.74
CA GLY A 126 5.60 20.50 -19.83
C GLY A 126 6.90 20.15 -20.56
N TYR A 127 8.02 20.30 -19.89
CA TYR A 127 9.35 20.15 -20.46
C TYR A 127 10.11 19.07 -19.71
N PHE A 128 10.77 18.19 -20.46
CA PHE A 128 11.55 17.10 -19.89
C PHE A 128 12.94 17.08 -20.50
N ASN A 129 13.94 16.93 -19.64
CA ASN A 129 15.32 16.96 -20.05
C ASN A 129 15.65 15.71 -20.88
N SER A 130 16.03 15.93 -22.13
CA SER A 130 16.34 14.84 -23.06
C SER A 130 17.47 13.93 -22.57
N ALA A 131 18.41 14.46 -21.79
CA ALA A 131 19.52 13.70 -21.22
C ALA A 131 19.11 12.86 -20.00
N ALA A 132 18.02 13.22 -19.32
CA ALA A 132 17.49 12.49 -18.17
C ALA A 132 16.60 11.30 -18.59
N LEU A 133 15.91 11.42 -19.72
CA LEU A 133 15.00 10.39 -20.25
C LEU A 133 15.75 9.29 -21.03
N THR A 134 16.53 8.44 -20.36
CA THR A 134 17.33 7.39 -21.05
C THR A 134 16.99 5.94 -20.61
N GLY A 135 16.89 5.05 -21.61
CA GLY A 135 16.99 3.59 -21.45
C GLY A 135 16.00 2.93 -20.50
N SER A 136 16.50 2.04 -19.63
CA SER A 136 15.75 1.30 -18.59
C SER A 136 15.24 2.19 -17.45
N GLY A 137 15.43 3.51 -17.56
CA GLY A 137 15.09 4.50 -16.53
C GLY A 137 13.61 4.68 -16.28
N PHE A 138 12.69 3.98 -16.98
CA PHE A 138 11.25 4.03 -16.73
C PHE A 138 10.71 2.84 -15.91
N SER A 139 11.62 2.02 -15.36
CA SER A 139 11.24 0.89 -14.52
C SER A 139 10.52 1.37 -13.25
N PHE A 140 9.66 0.54 -12.67
CA PHE A 140 8.97 0.86 -11.43
C PHE A 140 9.99 1.16 -10.30
N GLY A 141 9.94 2.38 -9.76
CA GLY A 141 10.84 2.87 -8.70
C GLY A 141 12.08 3.62 -9.21
N SER A 142 12.16 3.90 -10.51
CA SER A 142 13.25 4.67 -11.11
C SER A 142 13.10 6.20 -10.94
N ASP A 143 14.22 6.91 -10.96
CA ASP A 143 14.25 8.39 -10.92
C ASP A 143 13.46 9.03 -12.07
N VAL A 144 13.53 8.45 -13.28
CA VAL A 144 12.87 9.04 -14.45
C VAL A 144 11.36 8.88 -14.36
N LEU A 145 10.87 7.71 -13.96
CA LEU A 145 9.44 7.52 -13.74
C LEU A 145 8.92 8.43 -12.62
N ASN A 146 9.66 8.53 -11.51
CA ASN A 146 9.32 9.44 -10.42
C ASN A 146 9.24 10.90 -10.90
N THR A 147 10.19 11.33 -11.76
CA THR A 147 10.16 12.67 -12.37
C THR A 147 8.91 12.89 -13.21
N VAL A 148 8.52 11.92 -14.05
CA VAL A 148 7.30 12.04 -14.86
C VAL A 148 6.05 12.17 -13.97
N LEU A 149 5.95 11.37 -12.91
CA LEU A 149 4.85 11.45 -11.94
C LEU A 149 4.83 12.79 -11.20
N HIS A 150 6.00 13.29 -10.80
CA HIS A 150 6.20 14.56 -10.11
C HIS A 150 5.75 15.75 -10.97
N GLU A 151 6.29 15.87 -12.18
CA GLU A 151 5.96 16.96 -13.09
C GLU A 151 4.48 16.92 -13.51
N LEU A 152 3.92 15.72 -13.69
CA LEU A 152 2.48 15.59 -13.91
C LEU A 152 1.67 16.12 -12.72
N GLY A 153 2.19 15.99 -11.49
CA GLY A 153 1.59 16.52 -10.27
C GLY A 153 1.46 18.03 -10.30
N HIS A 154 2.52 18.74 -10.66
CA HIS A 154 2.44 20.18 -10.96
C HIS A 154 1.43 20.47 -12.06
N GLY A 155 1.42 19.68 -13.13
CA GLY A 155 0.43 19.78 -14.20
C GLY A 155 -1.01 19.65 -13.74
N MET A 156 -1.22 18.96 -12.61
CA MET A 156 -2.51 18.76 -11.95
C MET A 156 -2.75 19.71 -10.78
N GLY A 157 -1.87 20.69 -10.56
CA GLY A 157 -2.05 21.75 -9.54
C GLY A 157 -1.49 21.40 -8.17
N LEU A 158 -0.62 20.39 -8.09
CA LEU A 158 0.09 20.06 -6.86
C LEU A 158 1.33 20.92 -6.65
N ALA A 159 1.57 21.24 -5.39
CA ALA A 159 2.72 21.96 -4.85
C ALA A 159 3.85 21.03 -4.47
N HIS A 160 5.06 21.57 -4.33
CA HIS A 160 6.01 20.94 -3.41
C HIS A 160 5.58 21.14 -1.95
N PRO A 161 5.91 20.20 -1.04
CA PRO A 161 5.65 20.33 0.40
C PRO A 161 6.26 21.57 1.09
N HIS A 162 7.24 22.22 0.47
CA HIS A 162 7.94 23.40 0.99
C HIS A 162 7.48 24.72 0.37
N ASP A 163 6.64 24.67 -0.65
CA ASP A 163 6.20 25.86 -1.38
C ASP A 163 4.76 26.27 -1.03
N GLY A 164 3.83 25.31 -1.06
CA GLY A 164 2.43 25.57 -0.71
C GLY A 164 1.60 26.34 -1.74
N GLY A 165 0.40 26.76 -1.32
CA GLY A 165 -0.53 27.61 -2.06
C GLY A 165 0.03 28.92 -2.64
N THR A 166 -0.86 29.81 -3.06
CA THR A 166 -0.43 31.12 -3.60
C THR A 166 0.19 31.98 -2.49
N ASN A 167 0.94 33.04 -2.83
CA ASN A 167 1.55 33.94 -1.82
C ASN A 167 0.58 34.44 -0.72
N GLN A 168 -0.73 34.42 -0.94
CA GLN A 168 -1.74 34.85 0.02
C GLN A 168 -2.11 33.77 1.04
N ASP A 169 -1.97 32.49 0.67
CA ASP A 169 -2.42 31.32 1.43
C ASP A 169 -1.40 30.15 1.43
N ALA A 170 -0.14 30.45 1.10
CA ALA A 170 0.95 29.49 1.08
C ALA A 170 1.17 28.86 2.46
N THR A 171 1.21 27.54 2.50
CA THR A 171 1.49 26.74 3.70
C THR A 171 2.49 25.63 3.37
N THR A 172 3.31 25.24 4.33
CA THR A 172 4.25 24.13 4.18
C THR A 172 3.84 22.95 5.04
N PHE A 173 4.32 21.77 4.69
CA PHE A 173 4.13 20.58 5.52
C PHE A 173 4.54 20.87 6.96
N PRO A 174 3.83 20.34 7.97
CA PRO A 174 4.22 20.49 9.36
C PRO A 174 5.71 20.19 9.56
N GLY A 175 6.44 21.15 10.13
CA GLY A 175 7.88 21.04 10.40
C GLY A 175 8.83 21.23 9.21
N VAL A 176 8.33 21.49 8.00
CA VAL A 176 9.16 21.78 6.81
C VAL A 176 9.60 23.24 6.81
N THR A 177 10.92 23.45 6.78
CA THR A 177 11.57 24.77 6.84
C THR A 177 12.26 25.17 5.55
N ASP A 178 12.55 24.20 4.68
CA ASP A 178 13.25 24.34 3.40
C ASP A 178 12.98 23.10 2.54
N ALA A 179 13.44 23.13 1.29
CA ALA A 179 13.19 22.07 0.30
C ALA A 179 13.67 20.67 0.71
N PHE A 180 14.69 20.58 1.57
CA PHE A 180 15.33 19.32 1.97
C PHE A 180 15.07 18.92 3.43
N SER A 181 14.27 19.70 4.16
CA SER A 181 13.80 19.31 5.49
C SER A 181 12.82 18.15 5.36
N THR A 182 13.03 17.07 6.10
CA THR A 182 12.14 15.90 6.08
C THR A 182 10.82 16.16 6.83
N GLY A 183 10.66 17.32 7.46
CA GLY A 183 9.43 17.71 8.16
C GLY A 183 9.18 16.93 9.44
N GLN A 184 8.06 17.24 10.10
CA GLN A 184 7.62 16.56 11.32
C GLN A 184 7.43 15.06 11.04
N TYR A 185 8.04 14.22 11.87
CA TYR A 185 8.07 12.75 11.74
C TYR A 185 8.67 12.22 10.42
N GLY A 186 9.34 13.05 9.63
CA GLY A 186 9.86 12.63 8.32
C GLY A 186 8.78 12.51 7.25
N LEU A 187 7.68 13.28 7.33
CA LEU A 187 6.56 13.17 6.40
C LEU A 187 6.74 13.95 5.07
N ASN A 188 7.79 14.76 4.94
CA ASN A 188 8.20 15.35 3.66
C ASN A 188 9.26 14.46 3.00
N GLN A 189 8.84 13.31 2.49
CA GLN A 189 9.67 12.35 1.74
C GLN A 189 8.86 11.66 0.64
N GLY A 190 9.56 11.14 -0.37
CA GLY A 190 8.99 10.55 -1.59
C GLY A 190 7.95 9.47 -1.33
N ILE A 191 8.16 8.63 -0.31
CA ILE A 191 7.23 7.56 0.08
C ILE A 191 5.82 8.07 0.41
N TRP A 192 5.70 9.31 0.88
CA TRP A 192 4.44 9.94 1.31
C TRP A 192 3.82 10.87 0.26
N THR A 193 4.66 11.45 -0.60
CA THR A 193 4.27 12.33 -1.70
C THR A 193 5.35 12.35 -2.76
N VAL A 194 4.96 12.14 -4.02
CA VAL A 194 5.86 12.25 -5.18
C VAL A 194 6.38 13.68 -5.37
N MET A 195 5.71 14.66 -4.76
CA MET A 195 6.10 16.07 -4.82
C MET A 195 7.26 16.45 -3.88
N SER A 196 7.74 15.52 -3.04
CA SER A 196 8.89 15.80 -2.18
C SER A 196 10.22 15.78 -2.94
N TYR A 197 11.14 16.66 -2.56
CA TYR A 197 12.54 16.61 -3.00
C TYR A 197 13.40 15.63 -2.20
N ASN A 198 12.89 15.12 -1.07
CA ASN A 198 13.58 14.13 -0.27
C ASN A 198 13.19 12.73 -0.76
N PRO A 199 14.06 12.01 -1.46
CA PRO A 199 13.72 10.68 -1.96
C PRO A 199 13.56 9.68 -0.80
N GLY A 200 12.73 8.65 -1.01
CA GLY A 200 12.71 7.45 -0.16
C GLY A 200 12.02 7.58 1.20
N TRP A 201 12.49 6.78 2.18
CA TRP A 201 12.00 6.72 3.56
C TRP A 201 13.18 6.63 4.54
N GLY A 202 13.30 7.62 5.42
CA GLY A 202 14.47 7.84 6.28
C GLY A 202 14.89 6.70 7.22
N ASP A 203 13.98 5.80 7.60
CA ASP A 203 14.32 4.61 8.40
C ASP A 203 14.97 3.48 7.57
N ALA A 204 14.97 3.60 6.23
CA ALA A 204 15.72 2.71 5.35
C ALA A 204 17.19 3.12 5.22
N GLY A 205 17.54 4.39 5.49
CA GLY A 205 18.84 5.02 5.22
C GLY A 205 18.73 6.13 4.15
N TYR A 206 19.62 7.14 4.18
CA TYR A 206 19.61 8.29 3.25
C TYR A 206 20.46 8.03 1.99
N ASP A 207 20.35 6.84 1.40
CA ASP A 207 21.13 6.44 0.22
C ASP A 207 20.24 6.31 -1.01
N LYS A 208 20.72 6.74 -2.18
CA LYS A 208 20.01 6.61 -3.46
C LYS A 208 19.87 5.15 -3.94
N THR A 209 20.37 4.20 -3.14
CA THR A 209 20.15 2.76 -3.30
C THR A 209 18.69 2.34 -3.07
N TYR A 210 17.84 3.21 -2.47
CA TYR A 210 16.43 2.91 -2.23
C TYR A 210 15.53 3.31 -3.42
N GLY A 211 14.60 2.44 -3.81
CA GLY A 211 13.62 2.70 -4.86
C GLY A 211 12.80 3.96 -4.64
N ASN A 212 12.49 4.70 -5.72
CA ASN A 212 11.65 5.90 -5.68
C ASN A 212 10.15 5.59 -5.66
N GLN A 213 9.34 6.64 -5.53
CA GLN A 213 7.92 6.54 -5.80
C GLN A 213 7.71 6.12 -7.25
N ALA A 214 6.94 5.07 -7.43
CA ALA A 214 6.53 4.55 -8.72
C ALA A 214 5.02 4.73 -8.93
N GLY A 215 4.28 5.04 -7.87
CA GLY A 215 2.90 5.53 -7.93
C GLY A 215 2.78 6.91 -7.27
N LEU A 216 1.63 7.16 -6.65
CA LEU A 216 1.40 8.34 -5.83
C LEU A 216 1.58 8.00 -4.34
N GLY A 217 1.85 9.00 -3.51
CA GLY A 217 1.81 8.90 -2.07
C GLY A 217 0.43 9.23 -1.51
N ALA A 218 0.19 8.92 -0.22
CA ALA A 218 -1.11 9.14 0.41
C ALA A 218 -1.54 10.63 0.40
N PHE A 219 -0.58 11.54 0.53
CA PHE A 219 -0.87 12.98 0.50
C PHE A 219 -1.21 13.46 -0.92
N ASP A 220 -0.54 12.94 -1.95
CA ASP A 220 -0.89 13.26 -3.34
C ASP A 220 -2.32 12.81 -3.65
N ILE A 221 -2.67 11.59 -3.26
CA ILE A 221 -4.01 11.03 -3.45
C ILE A 221 -5.04 11.91 -2.75
N ALA A 222 -4.80 12.28 -1.48
CA ALA A 222 -5.70 13.14 -0.74
C ALA A 222 -5.88 14.52 -1.40
N ALA A 223 -4.81 15.15 -1.86
CA ALA A 223 -4.86 16.45 -2.52
C ALA A 223 -5.56 16.40 -3.89
N LEU A 224 -5.26 15.38 -4.70
CA LEU A 224 -5.94 15.16 -5.97
C LEU A 224 -7.44 14.89 -5.77
N GLN A 225 -7.80 14.12 -4.74
CA GLN A 225 -9.20 13.86 -4.42
C GLN A 225 -9.93 15.10 -3.89
N ALA A 226 -9.24 15.97 -3.14
CA ALA A 226 -9.78 17.25 -2.71
C ALA A 226 -10.04 18.19 -3.89
N LEU A 227 -9.15 18.19 -4.90
CA LEU A 227 -9.31 18.99 -6.10
C LEU A 227 -10.35 18.41 -7.06
N TYR A 228 -10.31 17.10 -7.34
CA TYR A 228 -10.95 16.49 -8.50
C TYR A 228 -11.99 15.42 -8.16
N GLY A 229 -12.21 15.16 -6.87
CA GLY A 229 -13.09 14.10 -6.40
C GLY A 229 -12.45 12.71 -6.50
N LYS A 230 -12.95 11.78 -5.69
CA LYS A 230 -12.46 10.40 -5.61
C LYS A 230 -12.87 9.59 -6.83
N ASN A 231 -11.95 8.79 -7.37
CA ASN A 231 -12.32 7.75 -8.32
C ASN A 231 -12.86 6.53 -7.56
N THR A 232 -14.16 6.25 -7.69
CA THR A 232 -14.81 5.12 -7.01
C THR A 232 -14.90 3.86 -7.87
N LYS A 233 -14.11 3.75 -8.95
CA LYS A 233 -14.13 2.63 -9.91
C LYS A 233 -12.88 1.76 -9.88
N THR A 234 -11.77 2.28 -9.37
CA THR A 234 -10.50 1.56 -9.26
C THR A 234 -10.55 0.64 -8.05
N GLY A 235 -10.23 -0.65 -8.23
CA GLY A 235 -10.34 -1.65 -7.16
C GLY A 235 -11.79 -1.72 -6.68
N GLN A 236 -12.67 -2.36 -7.45
CA GLN A 236 -14.03 -2.67 -6.98
C GLN A 236 -14.20 -4.18 -6.73
N GLY A 237 -13.17 -4.94 -7.08
CA GLY A 237 -13.17 -6.39 -7.06
C GLY A 237 -12.58 -6.92 -5.77
N ASN A 238 -12.28 -8.21 -5.73
CA ASN A 238 -11.41 -8.74 -4.69
C ASN A 238 -10.01 -8.79 -5.30
N ASP A 239 -9.23 -7.76 -5.02
CA ASP A 239 -7.95 -7.51 -5.65
C ASP A 239 -6.79 -8.07 -4.82
N VAL A 240 -5.73 -8.52 -5.51
CA VAL A 240 -4.50 -9.03 -4.88
C VAL A 240 -3.35 -8.15 -5.29
N TYR A 241 -2.83 -7.41 -4.31
CA TYR A 241 -1.67 -6.54 -4.43
C TYR A 241 -0.41 -7.32 -4.03
N THR A 242 0.35 -7.79 -5.02
CA THR A 242 1.64 -8.45 -4.78
C THR A 242 2.65 -7.43 -4.26
N LEU A 243 3.14 -7.66 -3.05
CA LEU A 243 4.14 -6.81 -2.41
C LEU A 243 5.42 -6.78 -3.27
N PRO A 244 5.98 -5.59 -3.57
CA PRO A 244 7.31 -5.46 -4.13
C PRO A 244 8.36 -6.17 -3.24
N THR A 245 9.17 -7.04 -3.83
CA THR A 245 10.23 -7.78 -3.12
C THR A 245 11.51 -7.82 -3.94
N SER A 246 12.60 -8.24 -3.30
CA SER A 246 13.91 -8.47 -3.92
C SER A 246 13.94 -9.63 -4.91
N SER A 247 12.85 -10.42 -4.96
CA SER A 247 12.61 -11.50 -5.92
C SER A 247 12.97 -11.09 -7.35
N PRO A 248 13.80 -11.87 -8.08
CA PRO A 248 14.02 -11.61 -9.49
C PRO A 248 12.76 -11.82 -10.35
N GLU A 249 11.77 -12.55 -9.83
CA GLU A 249 10.46 -12.74 -10.45
C GLU A 249 9.53 -11.50 -10.27
N VAL A 250 9.81 -10.64 -9.29
CA VAL A 250 9.07 -9.40 -9.04
C VAL A 250 9.91 -8.20 -9.48
N ALA A 251 9.55 -7.60 -10.63
CA ALA A 251 10.34 -6.53 -11.25
C ALA A 251 10.22 -5.15 -10.56
N ASN A 252 9.36 -5.02 -9.56
CA ASN A 252 8.97 -3.71 -9.00
C ASN A 252 9.84 -3.35 -7.80
N ARG A 253 10.69 -2.31 -7.94
CA ARG A 253 11.61 -1.84 -6.89
C ARG A 253 11.28 -0.43 -6.43
N GLY A 254 10.00 -0.14 -6.18
CA GLY A 254 9.54 1.20 -5.86
C GLY A 254 8.40 1.21 -4.86
N TRP A 255 8.00 2.42 -4.48
CA TRP A 255 6.92 2.67 -3.53
C TRP A 255 5.65 3.12 -4.25
N SER A 256 4.50 2.70 -3.72
CA SER A 256 3.21 3.23 -4.14
C SER A 256 2.21 3.20 -2.99
N CYS A 257 1.28 4.15 -2.98
CA CYS A 257 0.14 4.14 -2.10
C CYS A 257 -1.05 3.45 -2.79
N LEU A 258 -1.64 2.45 -2.14
CA LEU A 258 -2.78 1.73 -2.68
C LEU A 258 -4.04 2.59 -2.58
N TRP A 259 -4.73 2.72 -3.72
CA TRP A 259 -6.09 3.23 -3.81
C TRP A 259 -7.01 2.11 -4.29
N ASP A 260 -7.95 1.73 -3.43
CA ASP A 260 -8.96 0.71 -3.70
C ASP A 260 -10.31 1.24 -3.20
N SER A 261 -11.36 1.07 -4.01
CA SER A 261 -12.69 1.63 -3.75
C SER A 261 -13.69 0.62 -3.20
N GLY A 262 -13.31 -0.64 -3.04
CA GLY A 262 -14.08 -1.65 -2.35
C GLY A 262 -13.81 -3.05 -2.87
N GLY A 263 -14.09 -4.02 -2.03
CA GLY A 263 -13.62 -5.37 -2.31
C GLY A 263 -13.46 -6.16 -1.04
N LYS A 264 -12.83 -7.33 -1.21
CA LYS A 264 -12.11 -8.01 -0.14
C LYS A 264 -10.71 -8.26 -0.63
N ASP A 265 -9.80 -7.38 -0.23
CA ASP A 265 -8.54 -7.20 -0.92
C ASP A 265 -7.40 -7.80 -0.11
N THR A 266 -6.30 -8.13 -0.79
CA THR A 266 -5.18 -8.83 -0.17
C THR A 266 -3.86 -8.16 -0.54
N ILE A 267 -3.03 -7.85 0.45
CA ILE A 267 -1.58 -7.67 0.21
C ILE A 267 -0.91 -9.03 0.35
N SER A 268 -0.19 -9.46 -0.68
CA SER A 268 0.46 -10.78 -0.71
C SER A 268 1.97 -10.67 -0.91
N ALA A 269 2.72 -11.21 0.04
CA ALA A 269 4.17 -11.39 -0.01
C ALA A 269 4.55 -12.87 -0.17
N ALA A 270 3.69 -13.69 -0.77
CA ALA A 270 3.95 -15.12 -0.98
C ALA A 270 5.24 -15.44 -1.77
N GLN A 271 5.78 -14.45 -2.49
CA GLN A 271 7.04 -14.54 -3.25
C GLN A 271 8.21 -13.79 -2.58
N ALA A 272 8.08 -13.42 -1.30
CA ALA A 272 9.18 -12.83 -0.55
C ALA A 272 10.35 -13.80 -0.41
N HIS A 273 11.55 -13.22 -0.36
CA HIS A 273 12.86 -13.85 -0.21
C HIS A 273 13.50 -13.54 1.16
N ALA A 274 12.86 -12.67 1.95
CA ALA A 274 13.18 -12.40 3.34
C ALA A 274 11.89 -12.12 4.14
N GLY A 275 12.04 -11.92 5.45
CA GLY A 275 10.91 -11.56 6.32
C GLY A 275 10.29 -10.22 5.92
N VAL A 276 8.96 -10.14 5.93
CA VAL A 276 8.20 -8.95 5.55
C VAL A 276 7.48 -8.33 6.74
N VAL A 277 7.19 -7.04 6.60
CA VAL A 277 6.15 -6.37 7.38
C VAL A 277 5.00 -6.05 6.42
N ILE A 278 3.79 -6.47 6.76
CA ILE A 278 2.56 -6.03 6.09
C ILE A 278 1.67 -5.36 7.12
N ASP A 279 1.28 -4.12 6.86
CA ASP A 279 0.39 -3.33 7.71
C ASP A 279 -0.82 -2.88 6.90
N LEU A 280 -1.99 -3.39 7.27
CA LEU A 280 -3.26 -3.15 6.57
C LEU A 280 -3.93 -1.84 6.97
N ARG A 281 -3.31 -1.03 7.84
CA ARG A 281 -3.89 0.24 8.29
C ARG A 281 -3.64 1.33 7.25
N ALA A 282 -4.68 2.10 6.95
CA ALA A 282 -4.62 3.24 6.05
C ALA A 282 -3.92 4.45 6.68
N ALA A 283 -3.40 5.33 5.82
CA ALA A 283 -2.96 6.67 6.17
C ALA A 283 -4.01 7.42 6.97
N THR A 284 -3.60 7.99 8.10
CA THR A 284 -4.54 8.69 8.99
C THR A 284 -4.84 10.09 8.50
N LEU A 285 -3.91 10.70 7.75
CA LEU A 285 -3.86 12.12 7.40
C LEU A 285 -3.94 13.07 8.61
N ARG A 286 -3.80 12.59 9.84
CA ARG A 286 -4.03 13.42 11.04
C ARG A 286 -2.82 14.30 11.31
N ASP A 287 -3.05 15.58 11.55
CA ASP A 287 -2.01 16.49 12.01
C ASP A 287 -1.43 16.00 13.36
N GLY A 288 -0.11 16.04 13.48
CA GLY A 288 0.60 15.53 14.65
C GLY A 288 0.66 13.99 14.78
N ASP A 289 0.23 13.22 13.79
CA ASP A 289 0.35 11.76 13.77
C ASP A 289 1.57 11.32 12.93
N PRO A 290 2.51 10.53 13.48
CA PRO A 290 3.63 9.99 12.69
C PRO A 290 3.20 9.10 11.53
N ASN A 291 1.96 8.58 11.54
CA ASN A 291 1.41 7.74 10.48
C ASN A 291 0.44 8.50 9.57
N ALA A 292 0.50 9.84 9.54
CA ALA A 292 -0.35 10.64 8.67
C ALA A 292 -0.21 10.25 7.19
N GLY A 293 0.99 9.87 6.75
CA GLY A 293 1.28 9.38 5.39
C GLY A 293 0.99 7.89 5.16
N GLY A 294 0.65 7.13 6.21
CA GLY A 294 0.42 5.68 6.11
C GLY A 294 1.39 4.84 6.92
N PHE A 295 1.08 3.56 6.95
CA PHE A 295 1.93 2.50 7.49
C PHE A 295 2.62 1.80 6.32
N VAL A 296 3.88 1.39 6.52
CA VAL A 296 4.72 0.84 5.46
C VAL A 296 4.67 -0.67 5.47
N SER A 297 4.19 -1.25 4.37
CA SER A 297 4.34 -2.68 4.06
C SER A 297 5.56 -2.88 3.15
N ARG A 298 6.50 -3.76 3.52
CA ARG A 298 7.73 -4.02 2.75
C ARG A 298 8.40 -5.34 3.12
N GLU A 299 9.25 -5.83 2.24
CA GLU A 299 10.27 -6.84 2.58
C GLU A 299 11.47 -6.19 3.29
N SER A 300 12.09 -6.94 4.22
CA SER A 300 13.33 -6.52 4.89
C SER A 300 14.47 -6.30 3.89
N GLU A 301 15.29 -5.28 4.12
CA GLU A 301 16.46 -4.95 3.27
C GLU A 301 16.13 -4.61 1.80
N PHE A 302 14.83 -4.51 1.46
CA PHE A 302 14.34 -4.13 0.15
C PHE A 302 13.71 -2.73 0.17
N ALA A 303 13.89 -2.04 -0.95
CA ALA A 303 13.48 -0.66 -1.12
C ALA A 303 12.29 -0.57 -2.07
N GLY A 304 11.14 -0.94 -1.55
CA GLY A 304 9.88 -0.92 -2.29
C GLY A 304 8.81 -1.57 -1.44
N GLY A 305 7.56 -1.22 -1.74
CA GLY A 305 6.46 -1.61 -0.90
C GLY A 305 5.25 -0.72 -1.06
N PHE A 306 4.35 -0.85 -0.10
CA PHE A 306 3.07 -0.17 -0.12
C PHE A 306 2.84 0.66 1.12
N THR A 307 2.15 1.79 0.92
CA THR A 307 1.29 2.41 1.92
C THR A 307 -0.16 2.27 1.45
N ILE A 308 -1.13 2.58 2.30
CA ILE A 308 -2.57 2.50 1.96
C ILE A 308 -3.19 3.89 2.11
N ALA A 309 -3.90 4.36 1.10
CA ALA A 309 -4.48 5.71 1.09
C ALA A 309 -5.61 5.84 2.12
N ASN A 310 -5.87 7.07 2.58
CA ASN A 310 -6.92 7.31 3.56
C ASN A 310 -8.31 6.92 3.04
N GLY A 311 -9.05 6.18 3.86
CA GLY A 311 -10.39 5.70 3.53
C GLY A 311 -10.42 4.45 2.65
N VAL A 312 -9.26 3.87 2.32
CA VAL A 312 -9.13 2.54 1.74
C VAL A 312 -9.15 1.50 2.86
N MET A 313 -9.81 0.36 2.61
CA MET A 313 -9.77 -0.81 3.48
C MET A 313 -9.14 -1.95 2.70
N ILE A 314 -8.15 -2.62 3.29
CA ILE A 314 -7.61 -3.89 2.78
C ILE A 314 -7.82 -4.92 3.88
N GLU A 315 -8.48 -6.03 3.57
CA GLU A 315 -8.93 -6.98 4.58
C GLU A 315 -7.90 -8.07 4.86
N ASN A 316 -7.06 -8.44 3.90
CA ASN A 316 -6.28 -9.66 4.00
C ASN A 316 -4.78 -9.43 3.81
N ALA A 317 -3.98 -10.22 4.52
CA ALA A 317 -2.53 -10.26 4.36
C ALA A 317 -2.06 -11.70 4.22
N THR A 318 -1.11 -11.92 3.32
CA THR A 318 -0.41 -13.20 3.15
C THR A 318 1.09 -12.95 3.22
N GLY A 319 1.76 -13.55 4.20
CA GLY A 319 3.22 -13.56 4.34
C GLY A 319 3.92 -14.46 3.32
N GLY A 320 5.25 -14.53 3.44
CA GLY A 320 6.15 -15.37 2.67
C GLY A 320 6.53 -16.67 3.39
N GLY A 321 7.74 -17.16 3.11
CA GLY A 321 8.30 -18.36 3.77
C GLY A 321 9.31 -18.04 4.87
N PHE A 322 9.26 -16.82 5.43
CA PHE A 322 10.23 -16.27 6.37
C PHE A 322 9.53 -15.71 7.61
N ALA A 323 10.27 -15.29 8.63
CA ALA A 323 9.68 -14.70 9.82
C ALA A 323 9.06 -13.33 9.50
N ASP A 324 7.73 -13.31 9.41
CA ASP A 324 6.95 -12.16 8.98
C ASP A 324 6.22 -11.48 10.13
N THR A 325 5.86 -10.22 9.93
CA THR A 325 4.97 -9.46 10.82
C THR A 325 3.78 -8.95 10.04
N LEU A 326 2.59 -9.44 10.39
CA LEU A 326 1.33 -9.05 9.76
C LEU A 326 0.46 -8.30 10.77
N GLN A 327 0.08 -7.08 10.41
CA GLN A 327 -0.78 -6.21 11.20
C GLN A 327 -2.10 -5.97 10.45
N GLY A 328 -3.18 -6.50 10.99
CA GLY A 328 -4.55 -6.21 10.56
C GLY A 328 -5.01 -4.81 10.99
N ASN A 329 -6.28 -4.51 10.71
CA ASN A 329 -6.88 -3.21 10.92
C ASN A 329 -8.16 -3.33 11.77
N ALA A 330 -9.24 -2.64 11.36
CA ALA A 330 -10.52 -2.65 12.08
C ALA A 330 -11.60 -3.48 11.36
N ALA A 331 -11.28 -4.04 10.20
CA ALA A 331 -12.14 -4.94 9.45
C ALA A 331 -12.00 -6.38 9.96
N ALA A 332 -12.85 -7.29 9.47
CA ALA A 332 -12.64 -8.72 9.68
C ALA A 332 -11.51 -9.20 8.75
N ASN A 333 -10.31 -9.38 9.31
CA ASN A 333 -9.11 -9.69 8.53
C ASN A 333 -8.87 -11.20 8.37
N LEU A 334 -8.28 -11.60 7.25
CA LEU A 334 -7.63 -12.91 7.09
C LEU A 334 -6.12 -12.72 7.01
N LEU A 335 -5.41 -13.17 8.04
CA LEU A 335 -3.96 -13.07 8.14
C LEU A 335 -3.33 -14.46 8.04
N LYS A 336 -2.48 -14.66 7.03
CA LYS A 336 -1.78 -15.93 6.78
C LYS A 336 -0.27 -15.71 6.86
N GLY A 337 0.40 -16.26 7.86
CA GLY A 337 1.87 -16.22 7.99
C GLY A 337 2.58 -17.08 6.95
N ASN A 338 1.96 -18.22 6.59
CA ASN A 338 2.49 -19.26 5.70
C ASN A 338 3.63 -20.06 6.33
N GLY A 339 4.88 -19.62 6.22
CA GLY A 339 6.00 -20.35 6.81
C GLY A 339 7.01 -19.40 7.38
N GLY A 340 7.65 -19.77 8.48
CA GLY A 340 8.48 -18.84 9.25
C GLY A 340 8.05 -18.86 10.71
N SER A 341 8.64 -18.01 11.55
CA SER A 341 8.13 -17.80 12.90
C SER A 341 7.50 -16.43 12.92
N ASP A 342 6.20 -16.40 12.66
CA ASP A 342 5.50 -15.20 12.29
C ASP A 342 4.89 -14.51 13.50
N THR A 343 4.60 -13.23 13.35
CA THR A 343 3.84 -12.46 14.33
C THR A 343 2.62 -11.85 13.65
N LEU A 344 1.43 -12.31 14.03
CA LEU A 344 0.16 -11.88 13.47
C LEU A 344 -0.65 -11.13 14.53
N PHE A 345 -1.05 -9.90 14.19
CA PHE A 345 -1.94 -9.06 14.99
C PHE A 345 -3.25 -8.85 14.23
N GLY A 346 -4.36 -9.44 14.67
CA GLY A 346 -5.68 -9.25 14.08
C GLY A 346 -6.12 -7.79 14.15
N GLY A 347 -6.16 -7.26 15.37
CA GLY A 347 -6.45 -5.85 15.61
C GLY A 347 -7.83 -5.68 16.21
N SER A 348 -8.74 -5.03 15.50
CA SER A 348 -10.16 -5.01 15.87
C SER A 348 -10.96 -5.64 14.75
N GLY A 349 -12.09 -6.26 15.07
CA GLY A 349 -12.89 -6.95 14.07
C GLY A 349 -13.02 -8.43 14.42
N SER A 350 -13.55 -9.23 13.50
CA SER A 350 -13.59 -10.67 13.68
C SER A 350 -12.54 -11.29 12.79
N ASP A 351 -11.35 -11.50 13.35
CA ASP A 351 -10.17 -11.83 12.56
C ASP A 351 -9.98 -13.34 12.47
N THR A 352 -9.38 -13.77 11.37
CA THR A 352 -8.95 -15.15 11.16
C THR A 352 -7.44 -15.18 11.00
N LEU A 353 -6.76 -15.79 11.98
CA LEU A 353 -5.31 -15.87 12.03
C LEU A 353 -4.87 -17.30 11.76
N GLN A 354 -4.01 -17.44 10.75
CA GLN A 354 -3.39 -18.70 10.36
C GLN A 354 -1.87 -18.50 10.36
N GLY A 355 -1.19 -18.99 11.40
CA GLY A 355 0.27 -18.89 11.51
C GLY A 355 0.96 -19.67 10.38
N GLY A 356 0.60 -20.94 10.23
CA GLY A 356 1.17 -21.81 9.21
C GLY A 356 2.29 -22.66 9.80
N THR A 357 3.43 -22.80 9.11
CA THR A 357 4.55 -23.60 9.61
C THR A 357 5.56 -22.78 10.39
N GLY A 358 5.87 -23.19 11.62
CA GLY A 358 6.88 -22.60 12.49
C GLY A 358 6.27 -22.19 13.83
N ASP A 359 7.05 -21.56 14.71
CA ASP A 359 6.56 -21.20 16.05
C ASP A 359 6.01 -19.78 16.03
N ASP A 360 4.69 -19.65 15.83
CA ASP A 360 4.06 -18.36 15.57
C ASP A 360 3.56 -17.64 16.83
N LYS A 361 3.45 -16.32 16.75
CA LYS A 361 2.87 -15.45 17.78
C LYS A 361 1.59 -14.84 17.25
N LEU A 362 0.47 -15.22 17.85
CA LEU A 362 -0.86 -14.84 17.40
C LEU A 362 -1.53 -13.96 18.46
N TYR A 363 -2.05 -12.83 18.02
CA TYR A 363 -2.82 -11.88 18.81
C TYR A 363 -4.13 -11.60 18.08
N GLY A 364 -5.26 -12.06 18.61
CA GLY A 364 -6.57 -11.80 18.00
C GLY A 364 -6.94 -10.32 18.10
N GLY A 365 -6.75 -9.75 19.29
CA GLY A 365 -7.14 -8.39 19.60
C GLY A 365 -8.58 -8.29 20.08
N ALA A 366 -9.34 -7.36 19.52
CA ALA A 366 -10.69 -7.07 19.96
C ALA A 366 -11.72 -7.59 18.95
N GLY A 367 -12.58 -8.49 19.41
CA GLY A 367 -13.71 -8.98 18.64
C GLY A 367 -13.82 -10.49 18.77
N TRP A 368 -14.27 -11.16 17.71
CA TRP A 368 -14.49 -12.62 17.73
C TRP A 368 -13.50 -13.26 16.79
N ASP A 369 -12.39 -13.75 17.33
CA ASP A 369 -11.24 -14.15 16.53
C ASP A 369 -11.17 -15.66 16.38
N SER A 370 -10.67 -16.11 15.23
CA SER A 370 -10.51 -17.51 14.89
C SER A 370 -9.04 -17.83 14.62
N PHE A 371 -8.47 -18.76 15.38
CA PHE A 371 -7.09 -19.22 15.22
C PHE A 371 -7.09 -20.58 14.51
N ILE A 372 -6.58 -20.63 13.28
CA ILE A 372 -6.54 -21.84 12.46
C ILE A 372 -5.19 -22.55 12.61
N PHE A 373 -5.24 -23.83 12.94
CA PHE A 373 -4.11 -24.75 12.89
C PHE A 373 -4.29 -25.73 11.73
N ASP A 374 -3.51 -25.53 10.66
CA ASP A 374 -3.58 -26.32 9.42
C ASP A 374 -2.22 -26.90 8.99
N SER A 375 -1.20 -26.76 9.83
CA SER A 375 0.14 -27.28 9.61
C SER A 375 0.46 -28.46 10.53
N LYS A 376 1.44 -29.26 10.15
CA LYS A 376 1.81 -30.47 10.87
C LYS A 376 2.43 -30.14 12.24
N VAL A 377 1.75 -30.54 13.30
CA VAL A 377 2.27 -30.48 14.68
C VAL A 377 3.35 -31.55 14.93
N GLY A 378 4.41 -31.21 15.65
CA GLY A 378 5.61 -32.04 15.84
C GLY A 378 6.15 -32.08 17.27
N LYS A 379 7.09 -33.00 17.55
CA LYS A 379 7.75 -33.15 18.86
C LYS A 379 8.71 -31.98 19.14
N GLY A 380 8.16 -30.81 19.46
CA GLY A 380 8.93 -29.62 19.86
C GLY A 380 9.10 -28.56 18.77
N THR A 381 8.35 -28.63 17.68
CA THR A 381 8.36 -27.66 16.57
C THR A 381 6.91 -27.34 16.20
N ASN A 382 6.68 -26.16 15.64
CA ASN A 382 5.36 -25.71 15.21
C ASN A 382 4.40 -25.56 16.39
N ILE A 383 4.88 -24.88 17.43
CA ILE A 383 4.15 -24.66 18.68
C ILE A 383 3.82 -23.18 18.78
N ASP A 384 2.64 -22.83 18.32
CA ASP A 384 2.20 -21.44 18.29
C ASP A 384 1.88 -20.95 19.70
N ARG A 385 1.88 -19.63 19.84
CA ARG A 385 1.48 -18.96 21.06
C ARG A 385 0.38 -17.96 20.78
N ILE A 386 -0.78 -18.21 21.37
CA ILE A 386 -1.90 -17.26 21.38
C ILE A 386 -1.83 -16.46 22.68
N TYR A 387 -1.62 -15.15 22.57
CA TYR A 387 -1.30 -14.31 23.72
C TYR A 387 -2.52 -13.79 24.47
N ASP A 388 -3.64 -13.61 23.79
CA ASP A 388 -4.82 -12.87 24.27
C ASP A 388 -6.13 -13.64 24.16
N PHE A 389 -6.08 -14.97 23.94
CA PHE A 389 -7.27 -15.81 23.76
C PHE A 389 -8.35 -15.56 24.82
N ASN A 390 -9.54 -15.19 24.35
CA ASN A 390 -10.71 -14.92 25.13
C ASN A 390 -11.77 -16.01 24.92
N THR A 391 -12.00 -16.85 25.93
CA THR A 391 -12.98 -17.96 25.89
C THR A 391 -14.45 -17.53 25.74
N THR A 392 -14.72 -16.23 25.62
CA THR A 392 -16.07 -15.70 25.36
C THR A 392 -16.30 -15.40 23.89
N TYR A 393 -15.25 -15.03 23.16
CA TYR A 393 -15.36 -14.49 21.80
C TYR A 393 -14.54 -15.27 20.78
N ASP A 394 -13.46 -15.93 21.21
CA ASP A 394 -12.50 -16.53 20.30
C ASP A 394 -12.74 -18.02 20.11
N SER A 395 -12.25 -18.55 19.00
CA SER A 395 -12.38 -19.94 18.59
C SER A 395 -11.07 -20.51 18.04
N ILE A 396 -10.86 -21.81 18.24
CA ILE A 396 -9.73 -22.56 17.69
C ILE A 396 -10.26 -23.52 16.62
N LEU A 397 -9.75 -23.37 15.41
CA LEU A 397 -10.13 -24.16 14.24
C LEU A 397 -8.98 -25.13 13.93
N LEU A 398 -9.31 -26.43 13.82
CA LEU A 398 -8.34 -27.51 13.65
C LEU A 398 -8.60 -28.22 12.31
N ASP A 399 -7.67 -28.15 11.36
CA ASP A 399 -7.82 -28.76 10.03
C ASP A 399 -7.81 -30.30 10.12
N ASN A 400 -8.87 -30.93 9.60
CA ASN A 400 -9.04 -32.38 9.64
C ASN A 400 -7.98 -33.19 8.87
N LYS A 401 -7.21 -32.56 7.98
CA LYS A 401 -6.06 -33.19 7.29
C LYS A 401 -4.88 -33.38 8.23
N ILE A 402 -4.74 -32.49 9.22
CA ILE A 402 -3.70 -32.59 10.25
C ILE A 402 -4.22 -33.43 11.43
N PHE A 403 -5.41 -33.08 11.92
CA PHE A 403 -6.00 -33.67 13.12
C PHE A 403 -7.02 -34.76 12.75
N THR A 404 -6.53 -35.78 12.05
CA THR A 404 -7.34 -36.83 11.37
C THR A 404 -8.28 -37.66 12.27
N ARG A 405 -8.20 -37.53 13.60
CA ARG A 405 -9.05 -38.25 14.57
C ARG A 405 -10.20 -37.41 15.13
N LEU A 406 -10.37 -36.16 14.70
CA LEU A 406 -11.43 -35.26 15.19
C LEU A 406 -12.75 -35.35 14.39
N GLY A 407 -12.73 -36.06 13.25
CA GLY A 407 -13.84 -36.10 12.31
C GLY A 407 -13.66 -35.10 11.16
N ALA A 408 -14.74 -34.82 10.44
CA ALA A 408 -14.71 -33.96 9.25
C ALA A 408 -15.55 -32.69 9.47
N GLY A 409 -15.01 -31.57 9.01
CA GLY A 409 -15.66 -30.27 8.87
C GLY A 409 -15.09 -29.54 7.65
N SER A 410 -15.52 -28.31 7.41
CA SER A 410 -14.94 -27.42 6.40
C SER A 410 -14.86 -26.00 6.93
N ALA A 411 -13.98 -25.16 6.37
CA ALA A 411 -13.95 -23.72 6.72
C ALA A 411 -15.30 -23.02 6.51
N SER A 412 -16.10 -23.46 5.54
CA SER A 412 -17.45 -22.95 5.28
C SER A 412 -18.55 -23.54 6.18
N SER A 413 -18.26 -24.64 6.86
CA SER A 413 -19.19 -25.33 7.77
C SER A 413 -18.38 -26.03 8.87
N PRO A 414 -17.78 -25.28 9.81
CA PRO A 414 -16.95 -25.87 10.87
C PRO A 414 -17.78 -26.82 11.74
N LYS A 415 -17.25 -28.01 12.03
CA LYS A 415 -17.90 -28.98 12.92
C LYS A 415 -17.55 -28.63 14.37
N ALA A 416 -18.55 -28.36 15.20
CA ALA A 416 -18.35 -28.21 16.64
C ALA A 416 -17.80 -29.50 17.27
N PHE A 417 -16.96 -29.35 18.29
CA PHE A 417 -16.40 -30.48 19.02
C PHE A 417 -17.42 -31.21 19.90
N ASP A 418 -17.33 -32.54 19.88
CA ASP A 418 -18.04 -33.40 20.82
C ASP A 418 -17.43 -33.22 22.22
N ALA A 419 -18.28 -33.19 23.26
CA ALA A 419 -17.85 -32.81 24.61
C ALA A 419 -16.83 -33.77 25.26
N ASP A 420 -16.83 -35.04 24.83
CA ASP A 420 -15.91 -36.09 25.27
C ASP A 420 -14.54 -36.03 24.57
N MET A 421 -14.37 -35.19 23.56
CA MET A 421 -13.09 -35.01 22.87
C MET A 421 -12.15 -34.02 23.56
N PHE A 422 -12.60 -33.33 24.61
CA PHE A 422 -11.83 -32.27 25.28
C PHE A 422 -11.71 -32.48 26.79
N VAL A 423 -10.49 -32.38 27.31
CA VAL A 423 -10.22 -32.44 28.75
C VAL A 423 -9.26 -31.36 29.22
N ARG A 424 -9.52 -30.84 30.44
CA ARG A 424 -8.61 -29.93 31.15
C ARG A 424 -7.72 -30.71 32.12
N ALA A 425 -6.65 -31.30 31.60
CA ALA A 425 -5.71 -32.12 32.36
C ALA A 425 -4.27 -31.93 31.85
N SER A 426 -3.30 -32.56 32.51
CA SER A 426 -1.92 -32.61 32.01
C SER A 426 -1.72 -33.66 30.92
N LYS A 427 -2.65 -34.61 30.81
CA LYS A 427 -2.71 -35.66 29.79
C LYS A 427 -4.13 -36.15 29.60
N ALA A 428 -4.36 -36.84 28.49
CA ALA A 428 -5.64 -37.49 28.20
C ALA A 428 -5.99 -38.55 29.27
N GLN A 429 -7.29 -38.75 29.51
CA GLN A 429 -7.83 -39.58 30.60
C GLN A 429 -8.61 -40.80 30.10
N ASP A 430 -9.22 -40.71 28.92
CA ASP A 430 -9.92 -41.81 28.25
C ASP A 430 -9.72 -41.78 26.73
N ARG A 431 -10.10 -42.85 26.03
CA ARG A 431 -9.83 -42.98 24.59
C ARG A 431 -10.57 -41.97 23.71
N GLU A 432 -11.48 -41.16 24.26
CA GLU A 432 -12.26 -40.15 23.56
C GLU A 432 -11.56 -38.78 23.61
N ASP A 433 -10.82 -38.48 24.67
CA ASP A 433 -10.02 -37.25 24.83
C ASP A 433 -9.01 -37.03 23.67
N ARG A 434 -9.28 -36.08 22.78
CA ARG A 434 -8.38 -35.73 21.66
C ARG A 434 -7.59 -34.47 21.90
N ILE A 435 -8.20 -33.48 22.56
CA ILE A 435 -7.61 -32.18 22.82
C ILE A 435 -7.50 -31.98 24.33
N ILE A 436 -6.30 -31.66 24.78
CA ILE A 436 -5.96 -31.57 26.19
C ILE A 436 -5.42 -30.18 26.48
N TYR A 437 -6.02 -29.49 27.46
CA TYR A 437 -5.53 -28.20 27.93
C TYR A 437 -4.99 -28.30 29.36
N ASP A 438 -3.68 -28.18 29.50
CA ASP A 438 -3.03 -28.12 30.81
C ASP A 438 -3.09 -26.70 31.39
N ARG A 439 -4.06 -26.48 32.27
CA ARG A 439 -4.28 -25.19 32.94
C ARG A 439 -3.06 -24.62 33.66
N LYS A 440 -2.13 -25.47 34.12
CA LYS A 440 -0.94 -25.03 34.87
C LYS A 440 0.09 -24.39 33.95
N THR A 441 0.24 -24.95 32.76
CA THR A 441 1.25 -24.53 31.77
C THR A 441 0.66 -23.63 30.69
N GLY A 442 -0.65 -23.73 30.44
CA GLY A 442 -1.33 -23.10 29.31
C GLY A 442 -1.19 -23.89 28.02
N THR A 443 -0.57 -25.07 28.05
CA THR A 443 -0.29 -25.84 26.83
C THR A 443 -1.52 -26.61 26.35
N LEU A 444 -1.79 -26.50 25.05
CA LEU A 444 -2.75 -27.29 24.30
C LEU A 444 -2.03 -28.47 23.65
N PHE A 445 -2.57 -29.66 23.81
CA PHE A 445 -2.05 -30.88 23.22
C PHE A 445 -3.09 -31.58 22.38
N TYR A 446 -2.62 -32.32 21.37
CA TYR A 446 -3.39 -33.29 20.61
C TYR A 446 -2.91 -34.71 20.95
N ASP A 447 -3.85 -35.58 21.33
CA ASP A 447 -3.63 -37.00 21.52
C ASP A 447 -4.49 -37.81 20.53
N ALA A 448 -3.83 -38.37 19.52
CA ALA A 448 -4.51 -39.10 18.46
C ALA A 448 -5.10 -40.44 18.94
N ASP A 449 -4.55 -41.07 19.97
CA ASP A 449 -5.13 -42.29 20.56
C ASP A 449 -6.06 -41.99 21.75
N GLY A 450 -5.85 -40.82 22.38
CA GLY A 450 -6.62 -40.26 23.49
C GLY A 450 -6.43 -40.99 24.82
N THR A 451 -5.85 -42.18 24.83
CA THR A 451 -5.69 -42.96 26.05
C THR A 451 -4.64 -42.39 27.00
N GLY A 452 -3.83 -41.41 26.55
CA GLY A 452 -2.67 -40.91 27.28
C GLY A 452 -1.55 -41.95 27.41
N ALA A 453 -1.64 -43.07 26.68
CA ALA A 453 -0.61 -44.10 26.61
C ALA A 453 0.49 -43.71 25.60
N ALA A 454 0.11 -43.15 24.45
CA ALA A 454 1.05 -42.48 23.56
C ALA A 454 1.41 -41.07 24.07
N ALA A 455 2.54 -40.57 23.60
CA ALA A 455 2.93 -39.20 23.87
C ALA A 455 2.07 -38.23 23.06
N GLN A 456 1.26 -37.44 23.76
CA GLN A 456 0.53 -36.31 23.19
C GLN A 456 1.49 -35.29 22.56
N VAL A 457 1.02 -34.61 21.51
CA VAL A 457 1.80 -33.63 20.74
C VAL A 457 1.37 -32.23 21.15
N LYS A 458 2.32 -31.32 21.37
CA LYS A 458 2.01 -29.92 21.64
C LYS A 458 1.50 -29.26 20.36
N VAL A 459 0.39 -28.55 20.48
CA VAL A 459 -0.22 -27.79 19.38
C VAL A 459 0.07 -26.30 19.58
N ALA A 460 -0.23 -25.78 20.77
CA ALA A 460 -0.08 -24.36 21.06
C ALA A 460 0.13 -24.11 22.55
N VAL A 461 0.48 -22.87 22.89
CA VAL A 461 0.45 -22.35 24.26
C VAL A 461 -0.46 -21.14 24.33
N LEU A 462 -1.44 -21.20 25.23
CA LEU A 462 -2.37 -20.11 25.53
C LEU A 462 -2.08 -19.52 26.92
N GLY A 463 -2.97 -18.65 27.40
CA GLY A 463 -3.00 -18.20 28.79
C GLY A 463 -3.15 -19.38 29.77
N LYS A 464 -2.75 -19.20 31.04
CA LYS A 464 -2.95 -20.20 32.11
C LYS A 464 -4.35 -20.06 32.71
N ASN A 465 -4.89 -21.16 33.26
CA ASN A 465 -6.18 -21.20 33.95
C ASN A 465 -7.38 -20.66 33.14
N LEU A 466 -7.31 -20.67 31.80
CA LEU A 466 -8.46 -20.33 30.97
C LEU A 466 -9.61 -21.30 31.23
N LYS A 467 -10.83 -20.79 31.12
CA LYS A 467 -12.06 -21.58 31.25
C LYS A 467 -12.43 -22.28 29.94
N LEU A 468 -11.43 -22.75 29.20
CA LEU A 468 -11.60 -23.42 27.91
C LEU A 468 -12.55 -24.62 28.03
N GLY A 469 -13.48 -24.76 27.10
CA GLY A 469 -14.37 -25.91 26.94
C GLY A 469 -14.37 -26.39 25.49
N HIS A 470 -15.06 -27.51 25.25
CA HIS A 470 -15.16 -28.09 23.90
C HIS A 470 -15.82 -27.12 22.91
N GLN A 471 -16.68 -26.21 23.37
CA GLN A 471 -17.34 -25.21 22.52
C GLN A 471 -16.39 -24.17 21.90
N ASP A 472 -15.15 -24.07 22.41
CA ASP A 472 -14.13 -23.15 21.88
C ASP A 472 -13.38 -23.77 20.69
N PHE A 473 -13.67 -25.03 20.33
CA PHE A 473 -12.98 -25.80 19.30
C PHE A 473 -13.91 -26.22 18.17
N PHE A 474 -13.40 -26.10 16.95
CA PHE A 474 -14.07 -26.51 15.72
C PHE A 474 -13.13 -27.29 14.81
N VAL A 475 -13.67 -28.24 14.06
CA VAL A 475 -12.94 -28.97 13.02
C VAL A 475 -13.30 -28.36 11.67
N VAL A 476 -12.27 -28.09 10.85
CA VAL A 476 -12.41 -27.50 9.50
C VAL A 476 -11.76 -28.35 8.42
#